data_AF-A0A1U8ML35-F1
#
_entry.id   AF-A0A1U8ML35-F1
#
_cell.length_a   1.000
_cell.length_b   1.000
_cell.length_c   1.000
_cell.angle_alpha   90.00
_cell.angle_beta   90.00
_cell.angle_gamma   90.00
#
_symmetry.space_group_name_H-M   'P 1'
#
loop_
_entity.id
_entity.type
_entity.pdbx_description
1 polymer ?
#
loop_
_entity_poly.entity_id
_entity_poly.type
_entity_poly.pdbx_seq_one_letter_code
_entity_poly.pdbx_strand_id
1 'polypeptide(L)'
;MAETFLFNIAERVLEKLVHLSVQEIRLAFNVKTDLKKLEGTMISIKAVLLDAERQQHQNEKLRLCMWKLRGIFYDAEDVIDDFKCEALCKQDATNHPDINNLKVRVLGSCCLPLSFSLKMSHKIKDINGRLGKLSTEWKSFELRQCSDNRHVFRRETISFVDSSDVIGRDKDKENIISMLMKPSEDRNVPVIPIVGIGGLGKTTLAQLVYNDDRITSLFPLKIWICVSEEFDLSRLLKLIIQSVNKEERCDDSTLDGLQARLRSLLNDKKFLLVLDDVWNENQAKWVELRNLLRSTDGFSLSKIIVTTRSLDVASIMSPNRPYILKGLPLEDCLTLFTKWAFNDGAEKHYPNLIRIGEEIVKKMQRGSLGSKNIGKPTVSENG
;
A
#
# COMPACT_ATOMS: atom_id res chain seq x y z
N MET A 1 10.10 -4.97 -8.97
CA MET A 1 8.74 -4.64 -8.43
C MET A 1 8.17 -5.74 -7.51
N ALA A 2 8.89 -6.84 -7.24
CA ALA A 2 8.42 -7.94 -6.39
C ALA A 2 8.93 -7.88 -4.93
N GLU A 3 9.94 -7.05 -4.66
CA GLU A 3 10.90 -7.15 -3.53
C GLU A 3 10.38 -6.81 -2.12
N THR A 4 9.07 -6.60 -1.95
CA THR A 4 8.44 -6.37 -0.64
C THR A 4 7.12 -7.12 -0.48
N PHE A 5 6.77 -7.96 -1.46
CA PHE A 5 5.44 -8.57 -1.47
C PHE A 5 5.27 -9.59 -0.35
N LEU A 6 6.25 -10.48 -0.17
CA LEU A 6 6.19 -11.53 0.86
C LEU A 6 6.43 -11.00 2.26
N PHE A 7 7.34 -10.04 2.42
CA PHE A 7 7.59 -9.41 3.71
C PHE A 7 6.35 -8.69 4.25
N ASN A 8 5.68 -7.93 3.38
CA ASN A 8 4.44 -7.23 3.73
C ASN A 8 3.30 -8.21 4.02
N ILE A 9 3.17 -9.32 3.26
CA ILE A 9 2.17 -10.32 3.60
C ILE A 9 2.46 -10.95 4.96
N ALA A 10 3.72 -11.32 5.24
CA ALA A 10 4.11 -11.89 6.53
C ALA A 10 3.75 -10.94 7.67
N GLU A 11 4.00 -9.64 7.51
CA GLU A 11 3.62 -8.61 8.47
C GLU A 11 2.10 -8.54 8.67
N ARG A 12 1.31 -8.42 7.61
CA ARG A 12 -0.16 -8.39 7.71
C ARG A 12 -0.71 -9.64 8.40
N VAL A 13 -0.19 -10.82 8.05
CA VAL A 13 -0.62 -12.08 8.65
C VAL A 13 -0.29 -12.10 10.14
N LEU A 14 0.92 -11.67 10.54
CA LEU A 14 1.31 -11.57 11.94
C LEU A 14 0.45 -10.56 12.72
N GLU A 15 0.20 -9.38 12.17
CA GLU A 15 -0.70 -8.38 12.77
C GLU A 15 -2.10 -8.94 12.98
N LYS A 16 -2.67 -9.62 11.97
CA LYS A 16 -3.98 -10.24 12.07
C LYS A 16 -4.00 -11.40 13.10
N LEU A 17 -2.92 -12.18 13.22
CA LEU A 17 -2.79 -13.24 14.25
C LEU A 17 -2.74 -12.68 15.68
N VAL A 18 -2.00 -11.58 15.88
CA VAL A 18 -1.96 -10.86 17.17
C VAL A 18 -3.36 -10.35 17.51
N HIS A 19 -4.06 -9.76 16.55
CA HIS A 19 -5.42 -9.27 16.73
C HIS A 19 -6.42 -10.39 17.09
N LEU A 20 -6.33 -11.57 16.45
CA LEU A 20 -7.13 -12.74 16.83
C LEU A 20 -6.86 -13.18 18.29
N SER A 21 -5.63 -13.02 18.77
CA SER A 21 -5.25 -13.34 20.15
C SER A 21 -5.80 -12.34 21.17
N VAL A 22 -5.88 -11.05 20.79
CA VAL A 22 -6.40 -9.96 21.62
C VAL A 22 -7.93 -9.97 21.71
N GLN A 23 -8.64 -10.35 20.64
CA GLN A 23 -10.11 -10.36 20.60
C GLN A 23 -10.79 -11.48 21.43
N GLU A 24 -10.04 -12.23 22.25
CA GLU A 24 -10.54 -13.32 23.11
C GLU A 24 -11.52 -14.28 22.42
N ILE A 25 -11.32 -14.57 21.14
CA ILE A 25 -12.17 -15.52 20.42
C ILE A 25 -12.05 -16.87 21.13
N ARG A 26 -13.19 -17.42 21.59
CA ARG A 26 -13.28 -18.75 22.20
C ARG A 26 -12.99 -19.83 21.15
N LEU A 27 -11.70 -20.05 20.90
CA LEU A 27 -11.18 -21.08 20.02
C LEU A 27 -10.95 -22.38 20.79
N ALA A 28 -11.08 -23.52 20.12
CA ALA A 28 -10.66 -24.79 20.70
C ALA A 28 -9.17 -24.75 21.04
N PHE A 29 -8.79 -25.40 22.15
CA PHE A 29 -7.41 -25.41 22.66
C PHE A 29 -6.37 -25.82 21.59
N ASN A 30 -6.72 -26.79 20.75
CA ASN A 30 -5.87 -27.27 19.65
C ASN A 30 -5.64 -26.19 18.58
N VAL A 31 -6.70 -25.44 18.21
CA VAL A 31 -6.61 -24.33 17.24
C VAL A 31 -5.71 -23.21 17.78
N LYS A 32 -5.85 -22.86 19.06
CA LYS A 32 -5.00 -21.84 19.69
C LYS A 32 -3.52 -22.25 19.68
N THR A 33 -3.25 -23.53 19.92
CA THR A 33 -1.88 -24.08 19.88
C THR A 33 -1.31 -24.03 18.46
N ASP A 34 -2.11 -24.43 17.47
CA ASP A 34 -1.69 -24.41 16.06
C ASP A 34 -1.45 -22.98 15.54
N LEU A 35 -2.28 -22.00 15.93
CA LEU A 35 -2.08 -20.59 15.57
C LEU A 35 -0.80 -20.00 16.18
N LYS A 36 -0.49 -20.30 17.44
CA LYS A 36 0.77 -19.87 18.06
C LYS A 36 2.00 -20.46 17.36
N LYS A 37 1.90 -21.72 16.93
CA LYS A 37 2.96 -22.38 16.15
C LYS A 37 3.17 -21.71 14.80
N LEU A 38 2.08 -21.33 14.12
CA LEU A 38 2.12 -20.59 12.87
C LEU A 38 2.82 -19.25 13.06
N GLU A 39 2.39 -18.47 14.07
CA GLU A 39 2.98 -17.18 14.44
C GLU A 39 4.50 -17.28 14.67
N GLY A 40 4.95 -18.19 15.54
CA GLY A 40 6.38 -18.34 15.83
C GLY A 40 7.22 -18.74 14.61
N THR A 41 6.68 -19.60 13.74
CA THR A 41 7.37 -20.01 12.50
C THR A 41 7.44 -18.85 11.51
N MET A 42 6.37 -18.06 11.39
CA MET A 42 6.33 -16.89 10.52
C MET A 42 7.25 -15.77 10.99
N ILE A 43 7.34 -15.51 12.30
CA ILE A 43 8.33 -14.57 12.86
C ILE A 43 9.75 -14.99 12.47
N SER A 44 10.07 -16.28 12.63
CA SER A 44 11.38 -16.84 12.29
C SER A 44 11.73 -16.66 10.81
N ILE A 45 10.75 -16.86 9.92
CA ILE A 45 10.93 -16.67 8.47
C ILE A 45 11.03 -15.19 8.11
N LYS A 46 10.16 -14.32 8.65
CA LYS A 46 10.17 -12.86 8.40
C LYS A 46 11.54 -12.26 8.70
N ALA A 47 12.19 -12.72 9.77
CA ALA A 47 13.51 -12.23 10.21
C ALA A 47 14.63 -12.39 9.17
N VAL A 48 14.50 -13.35 8.24
CA VAL A 48 15.49 -13.65 7.20
C VAL A 48 14.95 -13.43 5.79
N LEU A 49 13.69 -13.03 5.66
CA LEU A 49 12.98 -12.97 4.39
C LEU A 49 13.53 -11.88 3.46
N LEU A 50 13.98 -10.75 4.02
CA LEU A 50 14.61 -9.68 3.25
C LEU A 50 15.93 -10.13 2.62
N ASP A 51 16.75 -10.90 3.35
CA ASP A 51 17.99 -11.43 2.82
C ASP A 51 17.74 -12.53 1.78
N ALA A 52 16.74 -13.38 2.01
CA ALA A 52 16.29 -14.36 1.03
C ALA A 52 15.86 -13.72 -0.29
N GLU A 53 15.11 -12.62 -0.21
CA GLU A 53 14.62 -11.87 -1.37
C GLU A 53 15.75 -11.26 -2.19
N ARG A 54 16.83 -10.79 -1.54
CA ARG A 54 18.05 -10.31 -2.22
C ARG A 54 18.78 -11.43 -2.95
N GLN A 55 18.88 -12.60 -2.33
CA GLN A 55 19.69 -13.71 -2.83
C GLN A 55 18.94 -14.59 -3.86
N GLN A 56 17.61 -14.49 -3.97
CA GLN A 56 16.80 -15.38 -4.81
C GLN A 56 17.15 -15.32 -6.30
N HIS A 57 17.65 -14.17 -6.79
CA HIS A 57 17.99 -13.99 -8.20
C HIS A 57 19.21 -14.81 -8.63
N GLN A 58 20.06 -15.18 -7.68
CA GLN A 58 21.29 -15.93 -7.92
C GLN A 58 21.15 -17.41 -7.50
N ASN A 59 20.03 -17.80 -6.88
CA ASN A 59 19.82 -19.14 -6.36
C ASN A 59 18.42 -19.66 -6.72
N GLU A 60 18.37 -20.56 -7.70
CA GLU A 60 17.12 -21.12 -8.20
C GLU A 60 16.34 -21.93 -7.16
N LYS A 61 17.05 -22.65 -6.27
CA LYS A 61 16.43 -23.39 -5.17
C LYS A 61 15.77 -22.46 -4.16
N LEU A 62 16.42 -21.34 -3.85
CA LEU A 62 15.87 -20.29 -2.99
C LEU A 62 14.65 -19.62 -3.64
N ARG A 63 14.72 -19.32 -4.95
CA ARG A 63 13.59 -18.78 -5.72
C ARG A 63 12.37 -19.69 -5.68
N LEU A 64 12.56 -21.00 -5.86
CA LEU A 64 11.48 -21.98 -5.72
C LEU A 64 10.91 -22.01 -4.30
N CYS A 65 11.78 -21.92 -3.30
CA CYS A 65 11.38 -21.87 -1.90
C CYS A 65 10.52 -20.62 -1.60
N MET A 66 10.93 -19.46 -2.10
CA MET A 66 10.15 -18.21 -2.00
C MET A 66 8.79 -18.31 -2.69
N TRP A 67 8.72 -18.98 -3.84
CA TRP A 67 7.46 -19.20 -4.54
C TRP A 67 6.50 -20.09 -3.73
N LYS A 68 6.99 -21.18 -3.13
CA LYS A 68 6.21 -22.03 -2.23
C LYS A 68 5.73 -21.25 -1.00
N LEU A 69 6.61 -20.44 -0.41
CA LEU A 69 6.29 -19.60 0.75
C LEU A 69 5.13 -18.65 0.45
N ARG A 70 5.10 -18.07 -0.75
CA ARG A 70 4.01 -17.21 -1.22
C ARG A 70 2.65 -17.87 -1.13
N GLY A 71 2.53 -19.10 -1.63
CA GLY A 71 1.29 -19.86 -1.54
C GLY A 71 0.85 -20.10 -0.09
N ILE A 72 1.79 -20.47 0.78
CA ILE A 72 1.52 -20.73 2.20
C ILE A 72 1.04 -19.47 2.93
N PHE A 73 1.61 -18.30 2.60
CA PHE A 73 1.20 -17.04 3.21
C PHE A 73 -0.21 -16.61 2.80
N TYR A 74 -0.61 -16.82 1.54
CA TYR A 74 -2.00 -16.59 1.13
C TYR A 74 -2.96 -17.54 1.83
N ASP A 75 -2.63 -18.83 1.89
CA ASP A 75 -3.46 -19.81 2.61
C ASP A 75 -3.62 -19.44 4.10
N ALA A 76 -2.57 -18.88 4.72
CA ALA A 76 -2.62 -18.38 6.09
C ALA A 76 -3.49 -17.12 6.22
N GLU A 77 -3.35 -16.16 5.30
CA GLU A 77 -4.18 -14.94 5.27
C GLU A 77 -5.67 -15.29 5.12
N ASP A 78 -6.01 -16.20 4.21
CA ASP A 78 -7.38 -16.68 3.99
C ASP A 78 -7.98 -17.34 5.24
N VAL A 79 -7.20 -18.18 5.93
CA VAL A 79 -7.62 -18.84 7.18
C VAL A 79 -7.90 -17.82 8.29
N ILE A 80 -7.08 -16.78 8.38
CA ILE A 80 -7.25 -15.74 9.40
C ILE A 80 -8.46 -14.85 9.08
N ASP A 81 -8.68 -14.53 7.80
CA ASP A 81 -9.84 -13.78 7.36
C ASP A 81 -11.14 -14.58 7.56
N ASP A 82 -11.11 -15.92 7.36
CA ASP A 82 -12.23 -16.81 7.72
C ASP A 82 -12.57 -16.71 9.22
N PHE A 83 -11.59 -16.66 10.12
CA PHE A 83 -11.84 -16.48 11.57
C PHE A 83 -12.46 -15.12 11.89
N LYS A 84 -12.00 -14.07 11.23
CA LYS A 84 -12.54 -12.71 11.41
C LYS A 84 -13.99 -12.65 10.93
N CYS A 85 -14.28 -13.27 9.79
CA CYS A 85 -15.64 -13.40 9.27
C CYS A 85 -16.56 -14.12 10.26
N GLU A 86 -16.13 -15.26 10.81
CA GLU A 86 -16.89 -16.01 11.82
C GLU A 86 -17.15 -15.20 13.10
N ALA A 87 -16.16 -14.43 13.56
CA ALA A 87 -16.31 -13.58 14.75
C ALA A 87 -17.37 -12.48 14.53
N LEU A 88 -17.39 -11.86 13.35
CA LEU A 88 -18.41 -10.88 12.97
C LEU A 88 -19.80 -11.51 12.86
N CYS A 89 -19.93 -12.69 12.24
CA CYS A 89 -21.20 -13.41 12.16
C CYS A 89 -21.78 -13.75 13.54
N LYS A 90 -20.94 -14.07 14.53
CA LYS A 90 -21.38 -14.33 15.91
C LYS A 90 -21.84 -13.05 16.62
N GLN A 91 -21.16 -11.93 16.40
CA GLN A 91 -21.56 -10.64 16.97
C GLN A 91 -22.91 -10.17 16.40
N ASP A 92 -23.10 -10.30 15.09
CA ASP A 92 -24.37 -9.94 14.43
C ASP A 92 -25.55 -10.81 14.91
N ALA A 93 -25.34 -12.12 15.06
CA ALA A 93 -26.36 -13.04 15.59
C ALA A 93 -26.72 -12.75 17.07
N THR A 94 -25.82 -12.14 17.84
CA THR A 94 -26.05 -11.76 19.24
C THR A 94 -26.77 -10.42 19.35
N ASN A 95 -26.53 -9.50 18.41
CA ASN A 95 -27.05 -8.14 18.44
C ASN A 95 -28.40 -7.97 17.70
N HIS A 96 -28.73 -8.84 16.73
CA HIS A 96 -30.00 -8.82 16.00
C HIS A 96 -30.64 -10.22 15.93
N PRO A 97 -31.44 -10.61 16.93
CA PRO A 97 -32.03 -11.94 17.02
C PRO A 97 -33.27 -12.15 16.12
N ASP A 98 -33.48 -11.36 15.06
CA ASP A 98 -34.79 -11.23 14.43
C ASP A 98 -35.26 -12.56 13.77
N ILE A 99 -36.32 -13.11 14.38
CA ILE A 99 -36.94 -14.39 14.09
C ILE A 99 -37.88 -14.16 12.91
N ASN A 100 -37.43 -14.35 11.66
CA ASN A 100 -38.31 -14.80 10.56
C ASN A 100 -37.62 -15.10 9.21
N ASN A 101 -36.33 -14.78 9.02
CA ASN A 101 -35.64 -15.07 7.74
C ASN A 101 -34.47 -16.08 7.83
N LEU A 102 -34.37 -16.81 8.93
CA LEU A 102 -33.26 -17.74 9.19
C LEU A 102 -33.28 -19.01 8.31
N LYS A 103 -34.42 -19.34 7.68
CA LYS A 103 -34.57 -20.62 6.95
C LYS A 103 -33.87 -20.69 5.59
N VAL A 104 -33.50 -19.56 4.98
CA VAL A 104 -32.96 -19.58 3.59
C VAL A 104 -31.51 -19.07 3.48
N ARG A 105 -30.93 -18.43 4.51
CA ARG A 105 -29.54 -17.93 4.45
C ARG A 105 -28.55 -18.58 5.43
N VAL A 106 -29.00 -19.32 6.44
CA VAL A 106 -28.13 -19.77 7.53
C VAL A 106 -27.72 -21.25 7.43
N LEU A 107 -28.28 -22.00 6.47
CA LEU A 107 -27.88 -23.39 6.22
C LEU A 107 -26.66 -23.53 5.30
N GLY A 108 -26.11 -22.41 4.82
CA GLY A 108 -24.85 -22.38 4.06
C GLY A 108 -23.64 -22.10 4.95
N SER A 109 -23.12 -23.14 5.60
CA SER A 109 -21.72 -23.25 6.08
C SER A 109 -21.18 -22.32 7.20
N CYS A 110 -21.88 -21.29 7.69
CA CYS A 110 -21.29 -20.30 8.63
C CYS A 110 -21.75 -20.36 10.10
N CYS A 111 -22.54 -21.35 10.54
CA CYS A 111 -23.14 -21.30 11.90
C CYS A 111 -23.10 -22.61 12.70
N LEU A 112 -22.20 -23.55 12.37
CA LEU A 112 -21.93 -24.73 13.20
C LEU A 112 -20.53 -24.61 13.82
N PRO A 113 -20.39 -24.06 15.05
CA PRO A 113 -19.10 -23.69 15.65
C PRO A 113 -18.10 -24.85 15.71
N LEU A 114 -18.59 -26.07 15.92
CA LEU A 114 -17.77 -27.28 15.96
C LEU A 114 -17.24 -27.67 14.57
N SER A 115 -18.10 -27.60 13.54
CA SER A 115 -17.69 -27.91 12.16
C SER A 115 -16.68 -26.90 11.62
N PHE A 116 -16.85 -25.61 11.95
CA PHE A 116 -15.93 -24.54 11.59
C PHE A 116 -14.59 -24.73 12.30
N SER A 117 -14.59 -24.97 13.62
CA SER A 117 -13.36 -25.19 14.40
C SER A 117 -12.58 -26.41 13.93
N LEU A 118 -13.25 -27.51 13.57
CA LEU A 118 -12.60 -28.72 13.03
C LEU A 118 -12.00 -28.46 11.65
N LYS A 119 -12.78 -27.86 10.74
CA LYS A 119 -12.31 -27.48 9.39
C LYS A 119 -11.09 -26.56 9.49
N MET A 120 -11.12 -25.58 10.37
CA MET A 120 -10.04 -24.62 10.52
C MET A 120 -8.80 -25.21 11.19
N SER A 121 -8.98 -26.10 12.17
CA SER A 121 -7.87 -26.86 12.76
C SER A 121 -7.12 -27.67 11.70
N HIS A 122 -7.83 -28.33 10.78
CA HIS A 122 -7.19 -29.04 9.67
C HIS A 122 -6.42 -28.11 8.73
N LYS A 123 -7.01 -26.95 8.35
CA LYS A 123 -6.33 -25.97 7.49
C LYS A 123 -5.06 -25.42 8.15
N ILE A 124 -5.11 -24.97 9.41
CA ILE A 124 -3.93 -24.43 10.11
C ILE A 124 -2.87 -25.52 10.27
N LYS A 125 -3.26 -26.76 10.56
CA LYS A 125 -2.32 -27.88 10.69
C LYS A 125 -1.62 -28.21 9.38
N ASP A 126 -2.32 -28.15 8.25
CA ASP A 126 -1.71 -28.28 6.91
C ASP A 126 -0.69 -27.16 6.65
N ILE A 127 -1.10 -25.90 6.89
CA ILE A 127 -0.22 -24.73 6.74
C ILE A 127 1.03 -24.87 7.60
N ASN A 128 0.89 -25.22 8.88
CA ASN A 128 2.01 -25.47 9.78
C ASN A 128 2.90 -26.62 9.31
N GLY A 129 2.32 -27.67 8.71
CA GLY A 129 3.08 -28.78 8.14
C GLY A 129 3.91 -28.35 6.93
N ARG A 130 3.31 -27.61 6.00
CA ARG A 130 3.98 -27.07 4.81
C ARG A 130 5.04 -26.03 5.18
N LEU A 131 4.71 -25.11 6.08
CA LEU A 131 5.62 -24.09 6.57
C LEU A 131 6.78 -24.69 7.37
N GLY A 132 6.53 -25.73 8.16
CA GLY A 132 7.57 -26.45 8.89
C GLY A 132 8.57 -27.15 7.97
N LYS A 133 8.10 -27.85 6.93
CA LYS A 133 8.97 -28.44 5.89
C LYS A 133 9.79 -27.36 5.19
N LEU A 134 9.13 -26.27 4.81
CA LEU A 134 9.80 -25.16 4.14
C LEU A 134 10.81 -24.45 5.06
N SER A 135 10.52 -24.31 6.35
CA SER A 135 11.45 -23.77 7.34
C SER A 135 12.72 -24.63 7.48
N THR A 136 12.61 -25.96 7.36
CA THR A 136 13.79 -26.83 7.33
C THR A 136 14.64 -26.65 6.07
N GLU A 137 14.01 -26.50 4.90
CA GLU A 137 14.73 -26.13 3.66
C GLU A 137 15.37 -24.74 3.81
N TRP A 138 14.68 -23.81 4.47
CA TRP A 138 15.13 -22.43 4.69
C TRP A 138 16.44 -22.33 5.46
N LYS A 139 16.64 -23.19 6.46
CA LYS A 139 17.86 -23.25 7.28
C LYS A 139 19.10 -23.68 6.49
N SER A 140 18.94 -24.29 5.32
CA SER A 140 20.05 -24.70 4.46
C SER A 140 20.61 -23.56 3.61
N PHE A 141 19.85 -22.48 3.44
CA PHE A 141 20.34 -21.25 2.83
C PHE A 141 20.98 -20.44 3.96
N GLU A 142 22.25 -20.05 3.80
CA GLU A 142 23.03 -19.28 4.78
C GLU A 142 22.53 -17.82 4.92
N LEU A 143 21.24 -17.67 5.22
CA LEU A 143 20.52 -16.41 5.27
C LEU A 143 20.77 -15.72 6.60
N ARG A 144 21.13 -14.45 6.52
CA ARG A 144 21.43 -13.61 7.68
C ARG A 144 20.16 -12.94 8.15
N GLN A 145 20.02 -12.86 9.47
CA GLN A 145 19.03 -12.00 10.06
C GLN A 145 19.41 -10.56 9.74
N CYS A 146 18.69 -9.91 8.83
CA CYS A 146 18.84 -8.48 8.60
C CYS A 146 18.14 -7.76 9.76
N SER A 147 18.90 -7.35 10.77
CA SER A 147 18.47 -6.31 11.72
C SER A 147 18.55 -4.92 11.11
N ASP A 148 19.19 -4.82 9.94
CA ASP A 148 19.44 -3.56 9.27
C ASP A 148 18.31 -3.22 8.29
N ASN A 149 17.26 -2.57 8.82
CA ASN A 149 16.22 -1.94 8.02
C ASN A 149 16.75 -0.81 7.12
N ARG A 150 18.03 -0.39 7.24
CA ARG A 150 18.62 0.69 6.43
C ARG A 150 18.66 0.39 4.93
N HIS A 151 18.39 -0.85 4.52
CA HIS A 151 18.38 -1.26 3.11
C HIS A 151 17.13 -2.06 2.74
N VAL A 152 15.95 -1.66 3.23
CA VAL A 152 14.74 -1.87 2.40
C VAL A 152 15.02 -1.18 1.08
N PHE A 153 15.06 -1.93 -0.03
CA PHE A 153 15.27 -1.35 -1.36
C PHE A 153 14.32 -0.17 -1.50
N ARG A 154 14.92 1.02 -1.53
CA ARG A 154 14.21 2.29 -1.46
C ARG A 154 13.24 2.29 -2.62
N ARG A 155 11.94 2.26 -2.31
CA ARG A 155 10.93 2.44 -3.34
C ARG A 155 11.06 3.88 -3.80
N GLU A 156 11.69 4.08 -4.94
CA GLU A 156 11.76 5.39 -5.58
C GLU A 156 10.64 5.45 -6.62
N THR A 157 9.86 6.51 -6.55
CA THR A 157 8.89 6.84 -7.59
C THR A 157 9.41 8.01 -8.38
N ILE A 158 9.26 7.92 -9.70
CA ILE A 158 9.57 9.00 -10.62
C ILE A 158 8.31 9.82 -10.87
N SER A 159 8.48 11.09 -11.23
CA SER A 159 7.35 11.99 -11.53
C SER A 159 6.69 11.71 -12.89
N PHE A 160 7.35 10.98 -13.79
CA PHE A 160 6.87 10.72 -15.14
C PHE A 160 5.81 9.62 -15.18
N VAL A 161 4.79 9.84 -16.00
CA VAL A 161 3.79 8.84 -16.39
C VAL A 161 3.38 9.09 -17.85
N ASP A 162 3.20 8.04 -18.62
CA ASP A 162 2.51 8.14 -19.91
C ASP A 162 1.01 8.27 -19.65
N SER A 163 0.44 9.43 -19.99
CA SER A 163 -0.99 9.67 -19.79
C SER A 163 -1.90 8.73 -20.59
N SER A 164 -1.42 8.19 -21.71
CA SER A 164 -2.18 7.23 -22.53
C SER A 164 -2.34 5.86 -21.85
N ASP A 165 -1.51 5.57 -20.85
CA ASP A 165 -1.56 4.34 -20.04
C ASP A 165 -2.50 4.42 -18.86
N VAL A 166 -3.09 5.60 -18.58
CA VAL A 166 -3.95 5.80 -17.43
C VAL A 166 -5.42 5.84 -17.86
N ILE A 167 -6.22 4.93 -17.31
CA ILE A 167 -7.64 4.77 -17.63
C ILE A 167 -8.51 5.18 -16.44
N GLY A 168 -9.61 5.89 -16.70
CA GLY A 168 -10.68 6.15 -15.73
C GLY A 168 -10.33 7.15 -14.62
N ARG A 169 -9.32 8.01 -14.82
CA ARG A 169 -8.82 8.96 -13.81
C ARG A 169 -9.05 10.43 -14.13
N ASP A 170 -9.72 10.76 -15.23
CA ASP A 170 -9.91 12.16 -15.65
C ASP A 170 -10.68 12.98 -14.62
N LYS A 171 -11.78 12.44 -14.09
CA LYS A 171 -12.57 13.13 -13.06
C LYS A 171 -11.77 13.35 -11.78
N ASP A 172 -10.99 12.35 -11.37
CA ASP A 172 -10.11 12.47 -10.20
C ASP A 172 -9.05 13.55 -10.42
N LYS A 173 -8.44 13.57 -11.61
CA LYS A 173 -7.44 14.56 -12.02
C LYS A 173 -8.01 15.98 -11.96
N GLU A 174 -9.17 16.21 -12.57
CA GLU A 174 -9.84 17.52 -12.57
C GLU A 174 -10.19 18.00 -11.15
N ASN A 175 -10.63 17.09 -10.27
CA ASN A 175 -10.91 17.44 -8.88
C ASN A 175 -9.65 17.95 -8.17
N ILE A 176 -8.52 17.26 -8.30
CA ILE A 176 -7.26 17.68 -7.65
C ILE A 176 -6.77 19.01 -8.25
N ILE A 177 -6.86 19.18 -9.57
CA ILE A 177 -6.48 20.44 -10.24
C ILE A 177 -7.35 21.60 -9.73
N SER A 178 -8.65 21.38 -9.58
CA SER A 178 -9.55 22.40 -9.01
C SER A 178 -9.17 22.79 -7.58
N MET A 179 -8.67 21.84 -6.76
CA MET A 179 -8.19 22.11 -5.41
C MET A 179 -6.88 22.90 -5.41
N LEU A 180 -5.97 22.62 -6.35
CA LEU A 180 -4.69 23.33 -6.51
C LEU A 180 -4.89 24.78 -6.98
N MET A 181 -5.90 25.03 -7.80
CA MET A 181 -6.22 26.37 -8.31
C MET A 181 -6.89 27.28 -7.27
N LYS A 182 -7.44 26.73 -6.17
CA LYS A 182 -8.06 27.55 -5.12
C LYS A 182 -7.01 28.39 -4.38
N PRO A 183 -7.23 29.71 -4.22
CA PRO A 183 -6.34 30.55 -3.44
C PRO A 183 -6.29 30.10 -1.98
N SER A 184 -5.18 30.39 -1.30
CA SER A 184 -5.01 30.17 0.13
C SER A 184 -5.03 31.51 0.85
N GLU A 185 -5.82 31.60 1.91
CA GLU A 185 -5.80 32.74 2.84
C GLU A 185 -4.89 32.47 4.06
N ASP A 186 -4.37 31.23 4.19
CA ASP A 186 -3.46 30.85 5.27
C ASP A 186 -1.99 31.18 4.91
N ARG A 187 -1.22 31.56 5.93
CA ARG A 187 0.24 31.74 5.88
C ARG A 187 0.98 30.42 5.61
N ASN A 188 0.36 29.29 5.98
CA ASN A 188 0.93 27.97 5.73
C ASN A 188 0.73 27.54 4.27
N VAL A 189 1.67 26.74 3.76
CA VAL A 189 1.52 26.09 2.45
C VAL A 189 0.40 25.04 2.54
N PRO A 190 -0.68 25.16 1.75
CA PRO A 190 -1.77 24.19 1.80
C PRO A 190 -1.35 22.81 1.34
N VAL A 191 -1.83 21.80 2.07
CA VAL A 191 -1.58 20.39 1.77
C VAL A 191 -2.87 19.73 1.27
N ILE A 192 -2.78 19.00 0.17
CA ILE A 192 -3.85 18.20 -0.44
C ILE A 192 -3.47 16.72 -0.32
N PRO A 193 -3.99 16.02 0.70
CA PRO A 193 -3.75 14.58 0.83
C PRO A 193 -4.65 13.79 -0.12
N ILE A 194 -4.05 12.89 -0.91
CA ILE A 194 -4.71 11.86 -1.69
C ILE A 194 -4.59 10.56 -0.92
N VAL A 195 -5.72 10.06 -0.41
CA VAL A 195 -5.77 8.90 0.49
C VAL A 195 -6.48 7.75 -0.18
N GLY A 196 -5.98 6.55 0.05
CA GLY A 196 -6.59 5.33 -0.44
C GLY A 196 -5.70 4.13 -0.23
N ILE A 197 -6.27 2.95 -0.30
CA ILE A 197 -5.53 1.70 -0.10
C ILE A 197 -4.45 1.46 -1.18
N GLY A 198 -3.59 0.48 -0.92
CA GLY A 198 -2.51 0.11 -1.84
C GLY A 198 -3.05 -0.35 -3.19
N GLY A 199 -2.37 0.00 -4.29
CA GLY A 199 -2.75 -0.43 -5.64
C GLY A 199 -3.83 0.43 -6.32
N LEU A 200 -4.42 1.43 -5.66
CA LEU A 200 -5.45 2.28 -6.26
C LEU A 200 -4.97 3.27 -7.34
N GLY A 201 -3.65 3.44 -7.51
CA GLY A 201 -3.10 4.43 -8.45
C GLY A 201 -3.03 5.85 -7.91
N LYS A 202 -2.85 6.05 -6.60
CA LYS A 202 -2.64 7.40 -6.00
C LYS A 202 -1.44 8.11 -6.59
N THR A 203 -0.30 7.42 -6.65
CA THR A 203 0.94 7.90 -7.29
C THR A 203 0.67 8.26 -8.75
N THR A 204 -0.01 7.39 -9.50
CA THR A 204 -0.38 7.63 -10.90
C THR A 204 -1.26 8.87 -11.06
N LEU A 205 -2.25 9.07 -10.20
CA LEU A 205 -3.07 10.27 -10.20
C LEU A 205 -2.24 11.53 -9.90
N ALA A 206 -1.35 11.48 -8.91
CA ALA A 206 -0.45 12.59 -8.60
C ALA A 206 0.50 12.89 -9.77
N GLN A 207 1.01 11.87 -10.47
CA GLN A 207 1.84 12.04 -11.67
C GLN A 207 1.04 12.71 -12.81
N LEU A 208 -0.22 12.30 -13.05
CA LEU A 208 -1.08 12.94 -14.06
C LEU A 208 -1.28 14.43 -13.78
N VAL A 209 -1.55 14.78 -12.52
CA VAL A 209 -1.73 16.17 -12.10
C VAL A 209 -0.41 16.95 -12.20
N TYR A 210 0.68 16.36 -11.73
CA TYR A 210 2.01 16.97 -11.74
C TYR A 210 2.47 17.34 -13.16
N ASN A 211 2.11 16.54 -14.16
CA ASN A 211 2.49 16.74 -15.56
C ASN A 211 1.44 17.49 -16.39
N ASP A 212 0.31 17.93 -15.81
CA ASP A 212 -0.70 18.71 -16.52
C ASP A 212 -0.17 20.11 -16.89
N ASP A 213 -0.46 20.57 -18.11
CA ASP A 213 0.03 21.85 -18.62
C ASP A 213 -0.45 23.05 -17.79
N ARG A 214 -1.67 22.98 -17.26
CA ARG A 214 -2.22 24.04 -16.39
C ARG A 214 -1.45 24.12 -15.09
N ILE A 215 -1.05 22.97 -14.54
CA ILE A 215 -0.25 22.89 -13.31
C ILE A 215 1.18 23.34 -13.57
N THR A 216 1.76 22.95 -14.70
CA THR A 216 3.10 23.39 -15.13
C THR A 216 3.15 24.91 -15.30
N SER A 217 2.10 25.51 -15.88
CA SER A 217 1.98 26.97 -16.02
C SER A 217 1.76 27.66 -14.67
N LEU A 218 1.01 27.01 -13.75
CA LEU A 218 0.68 27.57 -12.45
C LEU A 218 1.85 27.53 -11.47
N PHE A 219 2.71 26.52 -11.53
CA PHE A 219 3.84 26.31 -10.62
C PHE A 219 5.15 26.15 -11.41
N PRO A 220 5.92 27.24 -11.58
CA PRO A 220 7.19 27.20 -12.31
C PRO A 220 8.21 26.22 -11.70
N LEU A 221 8.17 26.04 -10.37
CA LEU A 221 8.99 25.08 -9.66
C LEU A 221 8.14 23.87 -9.25
N LYS A 222 8.50 22.67 -9.72
CA LYS A 222 7.81 21.43 -9.33
C LYS A 222 8.81 20.43 -8.77
N ILE A 223 8.52 19.88 -7.59
CA ILE A 223 9.42 19.01 -6.83
C ILE A 223 8.68 17.72 -6.54
N TRP A 224 9.30 16.57 -6.83
CA TRP A 224 8.72 15.24 -6.59
C TRP A 224 9.65 14.42 -5.70
N ILE A 225 9.15 13.96 -4.56
CA ILE A 225 9.92 13.15 -3.62
C ILE A 225 9.08 11.97 -3.16
N CYS A 226 9.60 10.77 -3.36
CA CYS A 226 9.12 9.59 -2.65
C CYS A 226 9.68 9.58 -1.22
N VAL A 227 8.79 9.57 -0.24
CA VAL A 227 9.16 9.54 1.18
C VAL A 227 9.45 8.10 1.57
N SER A 228 10.56 7.87 2.26
CA SER A 228 10.89 6.53 2.79
C SER A 228 10.02 6.20 3.99
N GLU A 229 9.84 4.91 4.26
CA GLU A 229 9.16 4.43 5.47
C GLU A 229 9.83 4.98 6.74
N GLU A 230 11.17 4.99 6.80
CA GLU A 230 11.91 5.71 7.82
C GLU A 230 11.94 7.21 7.51
N PHE A 231 11.06 7.99 8.16
CA PHE A 231 11.07 9.44 7.98
C PHE A 231 12.27 10.09 8.68
N ASP A 232 13.17 10.61 7.86
CA ASP A 232 14.29 11.46 8.24
C ASP A 232 14.13 12.83 7.60
N LEU A 233 13.95 13.86 8.44
CA LEU A 233 13.77 15.24 7.99
C LEU A 233 15.02 15.77 7.29
N SER A 234 16.21 15.52 7.82
CA SER A 234 17.48 15.99 7.23
C SER A 234 17.61 15.45 5.81
N ARG A 235 17.35 14.16 5.65
CA ARG A 235 17.36 13.49 4.34
C ARG A 235 16.31 14.06 3.39
N LEU A 236 15.08 14.30 3.86
CA LEU A 236 14.03 14.90 3.06
C LEU A 236 14.43 16.29 2.56
N LEU A 237 14.99 17.14 3.43
CA LEU A 237 15.45 18.48 3.05
C LEU A 237 16.55 18.42 1.99
N LYS A 238 17.53 17.52 2.14
CA LYS A 238 18.59 17.30 1.13
C LYS A 238 17.99 16.93 -0.24
N LEU A 239 17.00 16.05 -0.28
CA LEU A 239 16.32 15.67 -1.53
C LEU A 239 15.55 16.83 -2.16
N ILE A 240 14.89 17.66 -1.35
CA ILE A 240 14.21 18.87 -1.85
C ILE A 240 15.24 19.82 -2.46
N ILE A 241 16.33 20.12 -1.73
CA ILE A 241 17.39 21.01 -2.19
C ILE A 241 18.00 20.50 -3.50
N GLN A 242 18.37 19.22 -3.58
CA GLN A 242 18.92 18.60 -4.79
C GLN A 242 17.94 18.62 -5.98
N SER A 243 16.63 18.53 -5.70
CA SER A 243 15.61 18.63 -6.76
C SER A 243 15.49 20.06 -7.32
N VAL A 244 15.77 21.08 -6.51
CA VAL A 244 15.74 22.49 -6.92
C VAL A 244 17.08 22.92 -7.54
N ASN A 245 18.20 22.45 -6.99
CA ASN A 245 19.55 22.75 -7.43
C ASN A 245 20.41 21.47 -7.44
N LYS A 246 20.58 20.86 -8.62
CA LYS A 246 21.25 19.56 -8.79
C LYS A 246 22.74 19.58 -8.48
N GLU A 247 23.38 20.74 -8.56
CA GLU A 247 24.83 20.89 -8.32
C GLU A 247 25.16 21.00 -6.83
N GLU A 248 24.14 21.12 -5.99
CA GLU A 248 24.31 21.43 -4.58
C GLU A 248 24.63 20.19 -3.74
N ARG A 249 25.73 20.27 -2.99
CA ARG A 249 26.16 19.22 -2.05
C ARG A 249 25.80 19.63 -0.63
N CYS A 250 25.09 18.76 0.07
CA CYS A 250 24.60 19.01 1.43
C CYS A 250 25.03 17.92 2.42
N ASP A 251 26.07 17.16 2.09
CA ASP A 251 26.41 15.92 2.79
C ASP A 251 26.79 16.19 4.26
N ASP A 252 27.50 17.28 4.54
CA ASP A 252 27.97 17.69 5.88
C ASP A 252 27.15 18.81 6.55
N SER A 253 25.99 19.17 5.98
CA SER A 253 25.19 20.28 6.49
C SER A 253 24.41 19.91 7.77
N THR A 254 24.44 20.80 8.77
CA THR A 254 23.53 20.74 9.93
C THR A 254 22.09 20.99 9.50
N LEU A 255 21.11 20.57 10.31
CA LEU A 255 19.68 20.84 10.04
C LEU A 255 19.39 22.33 9.85
N ASP A 256 20.00 23.18 10.67
CA ASP A 256 19.84 24.65 10.56
C ASP A 256 20.42 25.19 9.25
N GLY A 257 21.57 24.66 8.81
CA GLY A 257 22.16 24.98 7.51
C GLY A 257 21.27 24.56 6.34
N LEU A 258 20.70 23.34 6.39
CA LEU A 258 19.73 22.86 5.40
C LEU A 258 18.48 23.74 5.35
N GLN A 259 17.98 24.14 6.51
CA GLN A 259 16.83 25.04 6.63
C GLN A 259 17.10 26.41 6.00
N ALA A 260 18.21 27.06 6.37
CA ALA A 260 18.57 28.37 5.83
C ALA A 260 18.70 28.32 4.30
N ARG A 261 19.28 27.23 3.80
CA ARG A 261 19.49 27.02 2.37
C ARG A 261 18.19 26.76 1.61
N LEU A 262 17.34 25.88 2.13
CA LEU A 262 16.02 25.62 1.56
C LEU A 262 15.20 26.91 1.48
N ARG A 263 15.21 27.71 2.54
CA ARG A 263 14.52 29.01 2.55
C ARG A 263 15.05 29.93 1.47
N SER A 264 16.37 30.07 1.34
CA SER A 264 16.98 30.87 0.26
C SER A 264 16.59 30.39 -1.14
N LEU A 265 16.50 29.07 -1.36
CA LEU A 265 16.15 28.50 -2.67
C LEU A 265 14.67 28.64 -3.03
N LEU A 266 13.78 28.61 -2.03
CA LEU A 266 12.33 28.68 -2.21
C LEU A 266 11.77 30.09 -2.00
N ASN A 267 12.56 31.04 -1.49
CA ASN A 267 12.13 32.42 -1.29
C ASN A 267 11.60 33.00 -2.61
N ASP A 268 10.45 33.67 -2.56
CA ASP A 268 9.77 34.29 -3.70
C ASP A 268 9.36 33.33 -4.83
N LYS A 269 9.56 32.01 -4.68
CA LYS A 269 9.20 31.02 -5.69
C LYS A 269 7.86 30.38 -5.37
N LYS A 270 7.01 30.36 -6.38
CA LYS A 270 5.81 29.55 -6.39
C LYS A 270 6.16 28.11 -6.78
N PHE A 271 5.90 27.17 -5.88
CA PHE A 271 6.25 25.76 -6.09
C PHE A 271 5.10 24.78 -5.82
N LEU A 272 5.16 23.65 -6.50
CA LEU A 272 4.37 22.46 -6.18
C LEU A 272 5.32 21.39 -5.64
N LEU A 273 5.10 20.94 -4.41
CA LEU A 273 5.84 19.83 -3.81
C LEU A 273 4.93 18.59 -3.73
N VAL A 274 5.38 17.48 -4.30
CA VAL A 274 4.72 16.17 -4.15
C VAL A 274 5.54 15.31 -3.20
N LEU A 275 4.91 14.88 -2.11
CA LEU A 275 5.42 13.89 -1.18
C LEU A 275 4.64 12.59 -1.40
N ASP A 276 5.26 11.65 -2.11
CA ASP A 276 4.65 10.39 -2.50
C ASP A 276 4.94 9.27 -1.49
N ASP A 277 3.93 8.42 -1.26
CA ASP A 277 3.90 7.26 -0.36
C ASP A 277 4.32 7.57 1.08
N VAL A 278 3.64 8.53 1.72
CA VAL A 278 3.94 8.95 3.09
C VAL A 278 3.29 8.03 4.13
N TRP A 279 4.10 7.52 5.07
CA TRP A 279 3.66 6.59 6.13
C TRP A 279 3.82 7.13 7.56
N ASN A 280 4.64 8.15 7.78
CA ASN A 280 5.00 8.57 9.13
C ASN A 280 3.88 9.35 9.83
N GLU A 281 3.51 8.91 11.03
CA GLU A 281 2.44 9.50 11.85
C GLU A 281 2.97 10.41 12.98
N ASN A 282 4.25 10.78 12.96
CA ASN A 282 4.82 11.67 13.96
C ASN A 282 4.47 13.13 13.65
N GLN A 283 3.49 13.67 14.36
CA GLN A 283 3.02 15.04 14.18
C GLN A 283 4.11 16.10 14.36
N ALA A 284 5.04 15.92 15.31
CA ALA A 284 6.08 16.92 15.57
C ALA A 284 7.01 17.11 14.35
N LYS A 285 7.38 16.00 13.70
CA LYS A 285 8.20 16.01 12.48
C LYS A 285 7.52 16.74 11.31
N TRP A 286 6.20 16.62 11.20
CA TRP A 286 5.44 17.33 10.16
C TRP A 286 5.24 18.81 10.46
N VAL A 287 5.05 19.16 11.73
CA VAL A 287 5.02 20.57 12.15
C VAL A 287 6.37 21.22 11.86
N GLU A 288 7.47 20.52 12.10
CA GLU A 288 8.81 21.00 11.77
C GLU A 288 8.93 21.26 10.26
N LEU A 289 8.62 20.28 9.39
CA LEU A 289 8.63 20.47 7.94
C LEU A 289 7.74 21.65 7.49
N ARG A 290 6.54 21.79 8.05
CA ARG A 290 5.62 22.88 7.71
C ARG A 290 6.19 24.24 8.07
N ASN A 291 6.84 24.36 9.24
CA ASN A 291 7.48 25.59 9.69
C ASN A 291 8.69 25.96 8.79
N LEU A 292 9.35 24.97 8.22
CA LEU A 292 10.45 25.17 7.27
C LEU A 292 9.97 25.69 5.92
N LEU A 293 8.83 25.20 5.43
CA LEU A 293 8.24 25.56 4.13
C LEU A 293 7.35 26.81 4.18
N ARG A 294 7.10 27.37 5.37
CA ARG A 294 6.20 28.52 5.55
C ARG A 294 6.74 29.78 4.86
N SER A 295 5.86 30.51 4.19
CA SER A 295 6.18 31.80 3.56
C SER A 295 6.49 32.88 4.62
N THR A 296 7.47 33.73 4.35
CA THR A 296 7.79 34.91 5.18
C THR A 296 6.81 36.06 4.97
N ASP A 297 6.15 36.13 3.81
CA ASP A 297 5.43 37.33 3.36
C ASP A 297 3.90 37.22 3.57
N GLY A 298 3.47 36.23 4.36
CA GLY A 298 2.09 36.12 4.84
C GLY A 298 1.10 35.43 3.89
N PHE A 299 1.45 35.19 2.62
CA PHE A 299 0.66 34.37 1.70
C PHE A 299 1.55 33.36 0.98
N SER A 300 1.07 32.11 0.86
CA SER A 300 1.76 31.09 0.06
C SER A 300 0.94 30.78 -1.19
N LEU A 301 1.55 31.07 -2.35
CA LEU A 301 1.05 30.65 -3.65
C LEU A 301 1.42 29.19 -3.96
N SER A 302 2.25 28.58 -3.12
CA SER A 302 2.75 27.21 -3.27
C SER A 302 1.74 26.21 -2.71
N LYS A 303 1.86 24.94 -3.14
CA LYS A 303 0.97 23.85 -2.69
C LYS A 303 1.77 22.57 -2.47
N ILE A 304 1.26 21.71 -1.60
CA ILE A 304 1.80 20.37 -1.36
C ILE A 304 0.75 19.33 -1.71
N ILE A 305 1.13 18.30 -2.48
CA ILE A 305 0.35 17.08 -2.64
C ILE A 305 1.01 15.99 -1.80
N VAL A 306 0.21 15.25 -1.05
CA VAL A 306 0.66 14.08 -0.30
C VAL A 306 -0.09 12.87 -0.81
N THR A 307 0.59 11.76 -1.12
CA THR A 307 -0.10 10.47 -1.31
C THR A 307 0.14 9.59 -0.09
N THR A 308 -0.91 8.98 0.45
CA THR A 308 -0.79 8.10 1.62
C THR A 308 -1.90 7.04 1.65
N ARG A 309 -1.69 5.98 2.44
CA ARG A 309 -2.71 4.98 2.75
C ARG A 309 -3.41 5.25 4.08
N SER A 310 -2.82 6.08 4.94
CA SER A 310 -3.31 6.37 6.29
C SER A 310 -4.14 7.65 6.32
N LEU A 311 -5.35 7.56 6.85
CA LEU A 311 -6.18 8.73 7.13
C LEU A 311 -5.61 9.56 8.28
N ASP A 312 -4.87 8.93 9.19
CA ASP A 312 -4.23 9.60 10.32
C ASP A 312 -3.09 10.48 9.82
N VAL A 313 -2.22 9.96 8.94
CA VAL A 313 -1.20 10.75 8.24
C VAL A 313 -1.83 11.95 7.52
N ALA A 314 -2.93 11.74 6.80
CA ALA A 314 -3.61 12.82 6.09
C ALA A 314 -4.14 13.91 7.03
N SER A 315 -4.69 13.53 8.19
CA SER A 315 -5.24 14.43 9.19
C SER A 315 -4.16 15.22 9.94
N ILE A 316 -3.00 14.60 10.17
CA ILE A 316 -1.82 15.27 10.72
C ILE A 316 -1.28 16.32 9.73
N MET A 317 -1.27 15.97 8.45
CA MET A 317 -0.69 16.78 7.38
C MET A 317 -1.55 17.96 6.96
N SER A 318 -2.87 17.83 7.02
CA SER A 318 -3.80 18.86 6.59
C SER A 318 -5.02 18.90 7.50
N PRO A 319 -5.42 20.08 7.98
CA PRO A 319 -6.70 20.24 8.68
C PRO A 319 -7.90 20.08 7.74
N ASN A 320 -7.68 20.18 6.42
CA ASN A 320 -8.72 20.06 5.42
C ASN A 320 -9.04 18.59 5.13
N ARG A 321 -10.27 18.33 4.68
CA ARG A 321 -10.70 16.98 4.30
C ARG A 321 -9.81 16.42 3.17
N PRO A 322 -9.27 15.21 3.32
CA PRO A 322 -8.47 14.57 2.29
C PRO A 322 -9.30 14.18 1.07
N TYR A 323 -8.65 14.07 -0.08
CA TYR A 323 -9.24 13.47 -1.28
C TYR A 323 -9.17 11.95 -1.17
N ILE A 324 -10.32 11.31 -0.92
CA ILE A 324 -10.42 9.85 -0.86
C ILE A 324 -10.52 9.28 -2.26
N LEU A 325 -9.41 8.69 -2.73
CA LEU A 325 -9.36 8.03 -4.03
C LEU A 325 -10.19 6.74 -3.97
N LYS A 326 -11.21 6.68 -4.83
CA LYS A 326 -12.03 5.48 -5.00
C LYS A 326 -11.45 4.61 -6.10
N GLY A 327 -11.71 3.30 -6.02
CA GLY A 327 -11.37 2.43 -7.14
C GLY A 327 -12.24 2.68 -8.36
N LEU A 328 -11.71 2.20 -9.48
CA LEU A 328 -12.26 2.45 -10.80
C LEU A 328 -13.67 1.83 -10.97
N PRO A 329 -14.51 2.45 -11.82
CA PRO A 329 -15.70 1.81 -12.37
C PRO A 329 -15.38 0.44 -12.99
N LEU A 330 -16.38 -0.45 -13.04
CA LEU A 330 -16.20 -1.79 -13.60
C LEU A 330 -15.71 -1.75 -15.06
N GLU A 331 -16.26 -0.85 -15.87
CA GLU A 331 -15.89 -0.69 -17.29
C GLU A 331 -14.44 -0.26 -17.46
N ASP A 332 -13.97 0.70 -16.66
CA ASP A 332 -12.57 1.15 -16.65
C ASP A 332 -11.63 0.05 -16.17
N CYS A 333 -12.04 -0.71 -15.14
CA CYS A 333 -11.34 -1.88 -14.66
C CYS A 333 -11.15 -2.96 -15.74
N LEU A 334 -12.21 -3.24 -16.52
CA LEU A 334 -12.17 -4.18 -17.64
C LEU A 334 -11.28 -3.67 -18.76
N THR A 335 -11.40 -2.39 -19.11
CA THR A 335 -10.56 -1.76 -20.15
C THR A 335 -9.09 -1.82 -19.76
N LEU A 336 -8.78 -1.51 -18.49
CA LEU A 336 -7.43 -1.62 -17.96
C LEU A 336 -6.94 -3.07 -17.99
N PHE A 337 -7.76 -4.04 -17.59
CA PHE A 337 -7.41 -5.45 -17.67
C PHE A 337 -7.09 -5.86 -19.12
N THR A 338 -7.95 -5.53 -20.07
CA THR A 338 -7.76 -5.87 -21.49
C THR A 338 -6.47 -5.27 -22.04
N LYS A 339 -6.21 -3.98 -21.77
CA LYS A 339 -5.00 -3.28 -22.21
C LYS A 339 -3.71 -3.93 -21.70
N TRP A 340 -3.70 -4.45 -20.48
CA TRP A 340 -2.49 -5.04 -19.88
C TRP A 340 -2.38 -6.56 -20.04
N ALA A 341 -3.50 -7.27 -20.26
CA ALA A 341 -3.53 -8.72 -20.41
C ALA A 341 -3.37 -9.16 -21.88
N PHE A 342 -3.67 -8.28 -22.84
CA PHE A 342 -3.60 -8.57 -24.27
C PHE A 342 -2.80 -7.49 -24.98
N ASN A 343 -2.05 -7.89 -26.01
CA ASN A 343 -1.51 -6.95 -26.98
C ASN A 343 -2.65 -6.37 -27.83
N ASP A 344 -2.47 -5.16 -28.35
CA ASP A 344 -3.50 -4.44 -29.11
C ASP A 344 -4.13 -5.32 -30.21
N GLY A 345 -5.43 -5.59 -30.06
CA GLY A 345 -6.24 -6.36 -31.02
C GLY A 345 -6.20 -7.88 -30.82
N ALA A 346 -5.32 -8.41 -29.97
CA ALA A 346 -5.21 -9.85 -29.71
C ALA A 346 -6.39 -10.39 -28.90
N GLU A 347 -7.12 -9.54 -28.17
CA GLU A 347 -8.29 -9.92 -27.38
C GLU A 347 -9.38 -10.60 -28.21
N LYS A 348 -9.51 -10.21 -29.49
CA LYS A 348 -10.49 -10.78 -30.43
C LYS A 348 -10.23 -12.26 -30.73
N HIS A 349 -8.99 -12.72 -30.58
CA HIS A 349 -8.61 -14.11 -30.80
C HIS A 349 -8.87 -15.01 -29.58
N TYR A 350 -9.14 -14.43 -28.41
CA TYR A 350 -9.29 -15.17 -27.15
C TYR A 350 -10.58 -14.80 -26.37
N PRO A 351 -11.77 -14.95 -26.98
CA PRO A 351 -13.04 -14.57 -26.35
C PRO A 351 -13.31 -15.31 -25.02
N ASN A 352 -12.82 -16.55 -24.90
CA ASN A 352 -12.92 -17.33 -23.67
C ASN A 352 -12.07 -16.74 -22.54
N LEU A 353 -10.88 -16.21 -22.84
CA LEU A 353 -10.01 -15.59 -21.85
C LEU A 353 -10.55 -14.22 -21.41
N ILE A 354 -11.15 -13.47 -22.33
CA ILE A 354 -11.86 -12.22 -22.00
C ILE A 354 -12.99 -12.49 -21.02
N ARG A 355 -13.84 -13.50 -21.29
CA ARG A 355 -14.93 -13.87 -20.39
C ARG A 355 -14.43 -14.28 -18.99
N ILE A 356 -13.32 -15.03 -18.92
CA ILE A 356 -12.70 -15.41 -17.64
C ILE A 356 -12.16 -14.17 -16.93
N GLY A 357 -11.46 -13.28 -17.64
CA GLY A 357 -10.93 -12.02 -17.13
C GLY A 357 -12.02 -11.11 -16.57
N GLU A 358 -13.15 -11.00 -17.27
CA GLU A 358 -14.31 -10.25 -16.80
C GLU A 358 -14.86 -10.80 -15.49
N GLU A 359 -15.00 -12.12 -15.36
CA GLU A 359 -15.45 -12.74 -14.13
C GLU A 359 -14.45 -12.56 -12.98
N ILE A 360 -13.13 -12.57 -13.27
CA ILE A 360 -12.09 -12.25 -12.29
C ILE A 360 -12.24 -10.80 -11.82
N VAL A 361 -12.35 -9.84 -12.74
CA VAL A 361 -12.50 -8.41 -12.42
C VAL A 361 -13.77 -8.15 -11.61
N LYS A 362 -14.90 -8.77 -11.98
CA LYS A 362 -16.16 -8.70 -11.21
C LYS A 362 -16.00 -9.30 -9.81
N LYS A 363 -15.30 -10.44 -9.68
CA LYS A 363 -15.01 -11.04 -8.37
C LYS A 363 -14.09 -10.16 -7.52
N MET A 364 -13.06 -9.55 -8.09
CA MET A 364 -12.16 -8.63 -7.37
C MET A 364 -12.91 -7.39 -6.86
N GLN A 365 -13.90 -6.91 -7.61
CA GLN A 365 -14.74 -5.78 -7.19
C GLN A 365 -15.81 -6.17 -6.15
N ARG A 366 -16.26 -7.43 -6.11
CA ARG A 366 -17.32 -7.93 -5.20
C ARG A 366 -16.78 -8.59 -3.92
N GLY A 367 -15.70 -9.36 -4.03
CA GLY A 367 -15.06 -10.09 -2.92
C GLY A 367 -14.21 -9.17 -2.02
N SER A 368 -13.84 -8.00 -2.54
CA SER A 368 -13.45 -6.89 -1.70
C SER A 368 -14.70 -6.27 -1.06
N LEU A 369 -15.13 -6.82 0.08
CA LEU A 369 -16.08 -6.16 0.97
C LEU A 369 -15.44 -4.85 1.48
N GLY A 370 -15.56 -3.80 0.68
CA GLY A 370 -15.27 -2.41 1.05
C GLY A 370 -14.14 -1.70 0.30
N SER A 371 -13.34 -2.35 -0.55
CA SER A 371 -12.16 -1.69 -1.14
C SER A 371 -11.91 -2.01 -2.61
N LYS A 372 -12.42 -1.13 -3.49
CA LYS A 372 -12.35 -1.26 -4.95
C LYS A 372 -10.88 -1.31 -5.43
N ASN A 373 -10.30 -2.48 -5.65
CA ASN A 373 -8.90 -2.64 -6.05
C ASN A 373 -8.77 -3.13 -7.48
N ILE A 374 -8.27 -2.28 -8.39
CA ILE A 374 -7.50 -2.69 -9.57
C ILE A 374 -6.40 -1.67 -9.83
N GLY A 375 -5.15 -2.13 -9.79
CA GLY A 375 -3.97 -1.46 -10.33
C GLY A 375 -3.02 -2.53 -10.87
N LYS A 376 -2.51 -2.29 -12.10
CA LYS A 376 -1.69 -3.15 -12.99
C LYS A 376 -1.72 -4.67 -12.73
N PRO A 377 -2.22 -5.50 -13.66
CA PRO A 377 -1.97 -6.94 -13.66
C PRO A 377 -0.46 -7.19 -13.72
N THR A 378 0.05 -8.11 -12.89
CA THR A 378 1.41 -8.64 -13.04
C THR A 378 1.45 -9.47 -14.31
N VAL A 379 2.02 -8.91 -15.38
CA VAL A 379 2.42 -9.68 -16.56
C VAL A 379 3.58 -10.58 -16.15
N SER A 380 3.36 -11.89 -16.14
CA SER A 380 4.45 -12.86 -16.18
C SER A 380 4.92 -12.95 -17.63
N GLU A 381 6.10 -12.39 -17.91
CA GLU A 381 6.84 -12.72 -19.13
C GLU A 381 7.23 -14.20 -19.06
N ASN A 382 6.44 -15.06 -19.69
CA ASN A 382 6.89 -16.37 -20.11
C ASN A 382 7.16 -16.28 -21.60
N GLY A 383 8.45 -16.17 -21.94
CA GLY A 383 8.98 -16.64 -23.21
C GLY A 383 9.10 -18.15 -23.24
#